data_AF-A0A6L4YYE3-F1
#
_entry.id   AF-A0A6L4YYE3-F1
#
_cell.length_a   1.000
_cell.length_b   1.000
_cell.length_c   1.000
_cell.angle_alpha   90.00
_cell.angle_beta   90.00
_cell.angle_gamma   90.00
#
_symmetry.space_group_name_H-M   'P 1'
#
loop_
_entity.id
_entity.type
_entity.pdbx_description
1 polymer ?
#
loop_
_entity_poly.entity_id
_entity_poly.type
_entity_poly.pdbx_seq_one_letter_code
_entity_poly.pdbx_strand_id
1 'polypeptide(L)'
;MSPILIAGVTIVNLALIAYSVAIITEQRKKSVNRFILTFLTAGVLLDITATICMIIGSENSFITFHGMIGYLALIVMFIDSIFLWKTWLAAKATTPVPAKLHLYSRYAYIWWVVAYITGALIVALN
;
A
#
# COMPACT_ATOMS: atom_id res chain seq x y z
N MET A 1 24.31 -1.76 -1.65
CA MET A 1 23.00 -1.88 -2.33
C MET A 1 23.10 -1.29 -3.72
N SER A 2 22.48 -1.90 -4.74
CA SER A 2 22.42 -1.34 -6.08
C SER A 2 21.63 -0.01 -6.08
N PRO A 3 21.93 0.96 -6.97
CA PRO A 3 21.21 2.24 -7.01
C PRO A 3 19.69 2.08 -7.18
N ILE A 4 19.27 1.07 -7.94
CA ILE A 4 17.85 0.75 -8.15
C ILE A 4 17.18 0.24 -6.87
N LEU A 5 17.90 -0.48 -6.01
CA LEU A 5 17.38 -0.98 -4.74
C LEU A 5 17.28 0.15 -3.70
N ILE A 6 18.23 1.09 -3.69
CA ILE A 6 18.13 2.32 -2.88
C ILE A 6 16.91 3.15 -3.31
N ALA A 7 16.68 3.27 -4.62
CA ALA A 7 15.47 3.91 -5.15
C ALA A 7 14.21 3.17 -4.69
N GLY A 8 14.17 1.84 -4.79
CA GLY A 8 13.05 1.02 -4.30
C GLY A 8 12.73 1.24 -2.83
N VAL A 9 13.75 1.23 -1.96
CA VAL A 9 13.60 1.51 -0.51
C VAL A 9 13.12 2.95 -0.26
N THR A 10 13.59 3.91 -1.03
CA THR A 10 13.13 5.30 -0.90
C THR A 10 11.65 5.42 -1.30
N ILE A 11 11.27 4.77 -2.41
CA ILE A 11 9.90 4.80 -2.94
C ILE A 11 8.92 4.09 -2.01
N VAL A 12 9.28 2.94 -1.41
CA VAL A 12 8.38 2.23 -0.47
C VAL A 12 8.12 3.06 0.80
N ASN A 13 9.08 3.88 1.24
CA ASN A 13 8.85 4.82 2.35
C ASN A 13 7.86 5.93 1.97
N LEU A 14 7.91 6.43 0.74
CA LEU A 14 6.89 7.36 0.24
C LEU A 14 5.52 6.66 0.12
N ALA A 15 5.50 5.39 -0.29
CA ALA A 15 4.28 4.57 -0.34
C ALA A 15 3.67 4.41 1.05
N LEU A 16 4.49 4.12 2.08
CA LEU A 16 4.06 4.05 3.48
C LEU A 16 3.37 5.35 3.91
N ILE A 17 4.01 6.50 3.67
CA ILE A 17 3.44 7.80 4.05
C ILE A 17 2.12 8.03 3.32
N ALA A 18 2.09 7.84 2.00
CA ALA A 18 0.91 8.09 1.18
C ALA A 18 -0.27 7.19 1.58
N TYR A 19 -0.02 5.89 1.73
CA TYR A 19 -1.04 4.93 2.10
C TYR A 19 -1.54 5.15 3.53
N SER A 20 -0.65 5.48 4.47
CA SER A 20 -1.02 5.83 5.85
C SER A 20 -1.92 7.05 5.89
N VAL A 21 -1.59 8.12 5.16
CA VAL A 21 -2.43 9.32 5.07
C VAL A 21 -3.81 8.98 4.54
N ALA A 22 -3.91 8.16 3.48
CA ALA A 22 -5.18 7.75 2.91
C ALA A 22 -6.03 6.96 3.91
N ILE A 23 -5.51 5.85 4.44
CA ILE A 23 -6.30 4.93 5.26
C ILE A 23 -6.59 5.51 6.64
N ILE A 24 -5.63 6.16 7.31
CA ILE A 24 -5.92 6.80 8.60
C ILE A 24 -6.99 7.89 8.45
N THR A 25 -6.96 8.64 7.34
CA THR A 25 -7.99 9.66 7.07
C THR A 25 -9.35 9.04 6.79
N GLU A 26 -9.41 7.98 5.99
CA GLU A 26 -10.64 7.20 5.77
C GLU A 26 -11.17 6.66 7.09
N GLN A 27 -10.32 6.04 7.91
CA GLN A 27 -10.72 5.41 9.16
C GLN A 27 -11.29 6.42 10.18
N ARG A 28 -10.71 7.63 10.22
CA ARG A 28 -11.18 8.73 11.08
C ARG A 28 -12.48 9.36 10.58
N LYS A 29 -12.63 9.51 9.25
CA LYS A 29 -13.77 10.22 8.64
C LYS A 29 -14.92 9.30 8.22
N LYS A 30 -14.70 7.99 8.19
CA LYS A 30 -15.65 6.95 7.74
C LYS A 30 -16.30 7.27 6.38
N SER A 31 -15.57 8.00 5.55
CA SER A 31 -16.03 8.52 4.26
C SER A 31 -14.85 8.57 3.30
N VAL A 32 -15.15 8.41 2.02
CA VAL A 32 -14.20 8.51 0.92
C VAL A 32 -14.42 9.82 0.16
N ASN A 33 -13.33 10.51 -0.14
CA ASN A 33 -13.31 11.73 -0.92
C ASN A 33 -12.07 11.75 -1.84
N ARG A 34 -11.95 12.79 -2.68
CA ARG A 34 -10.83 12.90 -3.62
C ARG A 34 -9.47 12.92 -2.93
N PHE A 35 -9.35 13.55 -1.77
CA PHE A 35 -8.09 13.58 -1.00
C PHE A 35 -7.63 12.17 -0.64
N ILE A 36 -8.52 11.37 -0.05
CA ILE A 36 -8.22 9.98 0.31
C ILE A 36 -7.82 9.18 -0.93
N LEU A 37 -8.58 9.30 -2.03
CA LEU A 37 -8.30 8.57 -3.26
C LEU A 37 -6.98 8.97 -3.91
N THR A 38 -6.61 10.25 -3.91
CA THR A 38 -5.32 10.71 -4.44
C THR A 38 -4.17 10.08 -3.68
N PHE A 39 -4.21 10.10 -2.35
CA PHE A 39 -3.17 9.49 -1.52
C PHE A 39 -3.17 7.96 -1.64
N LEU A 40 -4.33 7.32 -1.73
CA LEU A 40 -4.45 5.88 -1.89
C LEU A 40 -3.86 5.42 -3.23
N THR A 41 -4.24 6.07 -4.33
CA THR A 41 -3.70 5.78 -5.66
C THR A 41 -2.20 6.04 -5.70
N ALA A 42 -1.72 7.15 -5.13
CA ALA A 42 -0.29 7.42 -5.03
C ALA A 42 0.44 6.33 -4.26
N GLY A 43 -0.08 5.91 -3.09
CA GLY A 43 0.47 4.82 -2.30
C GLY A 43 0.59 3.52 -3.10
N VAL A 44 -0.48 3.12 -3.80
CA VAL A 44 -0.50 1.90 -4.63
C VAL A 44 0.56 1.96 -5.74
N LEU A 45 0.62 3.07 -6.47
CA LEU A 45 1.56 3.21 -7.59
C LEU A 45 3.01 3.25 -7.12
N LEU A 46 3.28 3.92 -5.99
CA LEU A 46 4.59 3.93 -5.36
C LEU A 46 4.97 2.52 -4.91
N ASP A 47 4.06 1.77 -4.28
CA ASP A 47 4.36 0.41 -3.80
C ASP A 47 4.63 -0.58 -4.94
N ILE A 48 3.86 -0.50 -6.03
CA ILE A 48 4.13 -1.27 -7.27
C ILE A 48 5.52 -0.93 -7.80
N THR A 49 5.84 0.36 -7.90
CA THR A 49 7.12 0.84 -8.43
C THR A 49 8.29 0.39 -7.54
N ALA A 50 8.15 0.53 -6.22
CA ALA A 50 9.13 0.08 -5.26
C ALA A 50 9.36 -1.43 -5.36
N THR A 51 8.28 -2.21 -5.46
CA THR A 51 8.33 -3.67 -5.63
C THR A 51 9.09 -4.04 -6.89
N ILE A 52 8.80 -3.41 -8.03
CA ILE A 52 9.51 -3.62 -9.29
C ILE A 52 11.01 -3.28 -9.15
N CYS A 53 11.34 -2.13 -8.55
CA CYS A 53 12.74 -1.74 -8.31
C CYS A 53 13.49 -2.75 -7.42
N MET A 54 12.85 -3.26 -6.37
CA MET A 54 13.43 -4.24 -5.47
C MET A 54 13.60 -5.61 -6.13
N ILE A 55 12.65 -6.05 -6.97
CA ILE A 55 12.77 -7.28 -7.76
C ILE A 55 13.96 -7.20 -8.72
N ILE A 56 14.07 -6.11 -9.49
CA ILE A 56 15.15 -5.95 -10.47
C ILE A 56 16.50 -5.73 -9.78
N GLY A 57 16.50 -5.06 -8.63
CA GLY A 57 17.70 -4.74 -7.86
C GLY A 57 18.24 -5.86 -6.98
N SER A 58 17.49 -6.96 -6.83
CA SER A 58 17.78 -8.10 -5.96
C SER A 58 18.50 -9.20 -6.75
N GLU A 59 19.61 -9.70 -6.20
CA GLU A 59 20.26 -10.93 -6.69
C GLU A 59 19.61 -12.20 -6.15
N ASN A 60 18.73 -12.07 -5.13
CA ASN A 60 17.97 -13.17 -4.56
C ASN A 60 16.79 -13.57 -5.46
N SER A 61 16.34 -14.82 -5.30
CA SER A 61 15.17 -15.36 -5.99
C SER A 61 13.93 -14.48 -5.81
N PHE A 62 13.15 -14.33 -6.88
CA PHE A 62 11.86 -13.62 -6.91
C PHE A 62 10.85 -14.11 -5.86
N ILE A 63 11.00 -15.36 -5.40
CA ILE A 63 10.13 -16.01 -4.42
C ILE A 63 10.90 -16.16 -3.11
N THR A 64 10.82 -15.13 -2.27
CA THR A 64 11.21 -15.19 -0.86
C THR A 64 9.97 -15.21 0.03
N PHE A 65 10.12 -15.65 1.29
CA PHE A 65 9.02 -15.62 2.25
C PHE A 65 8.44 -14.21 2.43
N HIS A 66 9.31 -13.20 2.55
CA HIS A 66 8.89 -11.81 2.59
C HIS A 66 8.24 -11.35 1.27
N GLY A 67 8.81 -11.73 0.13
CA GLY A 67 8.23 -11.41 -1.18
C GLY A 67 6.77 -11.88 -1.31
N MET A 68 6.45 -13.10 -0.87
CA MET A 68 5.08 -13.59 -0.88
C MET A 68 4.14 -12.76 0.02
N ILE A 69 4.58 -12.40 1.22
CA ILE A 69 3.80 -11.55 2.14
C ILE A 69 3.57 -10.17 1.50
N GLY A 70 4.61 -9.58 0.89
CA GLY A 70 4.54 -8.31 0.18
C GLY A 70 3.57 -8.34 -1.00
N TYR A 71 3.65 -9.36 -1.86
CA TYR A 71 2.75 -9.51 -3.01
C TYR A 71 1.29 -9.66 -2.57
N LEU A 72 1.03 -10.45 -1.52
CA LEU A 72 -0.31 -10.57 -0.95
C LEU A 72 -0.80 -9.23 -0.39
N ALA A 73 0.06 -8.48 0.30
CA ALA A 73 -0.29 -7.15 0.80
C ALA A 73 -0.62 -6.17 -0.32
N LEU A 74 0.17 -6.15 -1.39
CA LEU A 74 -0.07 -5.30 -2.55
C LEU A 74 -1.38 -5.66 -3.26
N ILE A 75 -1.70 -6.95 -3.40
CA ILE A 75 -2.99 -7.39 -3.97
C ILE A 75 -4.16 -6.90 -3.11
N VAL A 76 -4.10 -7.08 -1.80
CA VAL A 76 -5.18 -6.67 -0.88
C VAL A 76 -5.34 -5.14 -0.88
N MET A 77 -4.23 -4.39 -0.86
CA MET A 77 -4.22 -2.93 -1.00
C MET A 77 -4.82 -2.46 -2.33
N PHE A 78 -4.50 -3.14 -3.44
CA PHE A 78 -5.02 -2.82 -4.76
C PHE A 78 -6.54 -3.04 -4.85
N ILE A 79 -7.03 -4.16 -4.30
CA ILE A 79 -8.47 -4.44 -4.22
C ILE A 79 -9.19 -3.39 -3.37
N ASP A 80 -8.59 -2.96 -2.24
CA ASP A 80 -9.14 -1.88 -1.40
C ASP A 80 -9.30 -0.58 -2.19
N SER A 81 -8.25 -0.22 -2.94
CA SER A 81 -8.25 0.94 -3.84
C SER A 81 -9.38 0.89 -4.86
N ILE A 82 -9.58 -0.25 -5.53
CA ILE A 82 -10.68 -0.44 -6.49
C ILE A 82 -12.03 -0.21 -5.82
N PHE A 83 -12.25 -0.77 -4.63
CA PHE A 83 -13.53 -0.65 -3.94
C PHE A 83 -13.80 0.77 -3.44
N LEU A 84 -12.79 1.46 -2.89
CA LEU A 84 -12.93 2.86 -2.48
C LEU A 84 -13.19 3.78 -3.66
N TRP A 85 -12.51 3.57 -4.80
CA TRP A 85 -12.80 4.27 -6.05
C TRP A 85 -14.23 4.01 -6.52
N LYS A 86 -14.70 2.76 -6.50
CA LYS A 86 -16.07 2.40 -6.88
C LYS A 86 -17.10 3.09 -5.99
N THR A 87 -16.88 3.13 -4.67
CA THR A 87 -17.76 3.83 -3.71
C THR A 87 -17.83 5.32 -4.04
N TRP A 88 -16.70 5.97 -4.31
CA TRP A 88 -16.70 7.38 -4.66
C TRP A 88 -17.32 7.66 -6.03
N LEU A 89 -17.04 6.83 -7.05
CA LEU A 89 -17.56 7.01 -8.41
C LEU A 89 -19.08 6.89 -8.50
N ALA A 90 -19.70 6.12 -7.60
CA ALA A 90 -21.16 5.97 -7.53
C ALA A 90 -21.88 7.28 -7.20
N ALA A 91 -21.27 8.18 -6.43
CA ALA A 91 -21.87 9.45 -6.02
C ALA A 91 -21.10 10.70 -6.51
N LYS A 92 -19.82 10.54 -6.88
CA LYS A 92 -18.85 11.59 -7.25
C LYS A 92 -18.70 12.72 -6.22
N ALA A 93 -19.03 12.44 -4.96
CA ALA A 93 -18.99 13.35 -3.84
C ALA A 93 -18.38 12.65 -2.62
N THR A 94 -18.14 13.40 -1.53
CA THR A 94 -17.75 12.78 -0.24
C THR A 94 -18.84 11.79 0.17
N THR A 95 -18.48 10.51 0.23
CA THR A 95 -19.44 9.41 0.36
C THR A 95 -19.11 8.56 1.58
N PRO A 96 -20.08 8.21 2.44
CA PRO A 96 -19.85 7.27 3.54
C PRO A 96 -19.31 5.94 3.04
N VAL A 97 -18.28 5.41 3.71
CA VAL A 97 -17.73 4.09 3.37
C VAL A 97 -18.60 3.00 4.03
N PRO A 98 -19.07 1.99 3.28
CA PRO A 98 -19.82 0.87 3.87
C PRO A 98 -19.02 0.18 4.97
N ALA A 99 -19.67 -0.24 6.07
CA ALA A 99 -18.99 -0.81 7.23
C ALA A 99 -18.07 -2.00 6.90
N LYS A 100 -18.46 -2.85 5.94
CA LYS A 100 -17.63 -3.97 5.46
C LYS A 100 -16.35 -3.49 4.76
N LEU A 101 -16.46 -2.47 3.91
CA LEU A 101 -15.31 -1.90 3.22
C LEU A 101 -14.40 -1.17 4.21
N HIS A 102 -14.96 -0.41 5.14
CA HIS A 102 -14.19 0.25 6.20
C HIS A 102 -13.36 -0.75 7.04
N LEU A 103 -13.92 -1.90 7.39
CA LEU A 103 -13.19 -2.97 8.08
C LEU A 103 -12.13 -3.61 7.17
N TYR A 104 -12.45 -3.82 5.89
CA TYR A 104 -11.52 -4.35 4.91
C TYR A 104 -10.30 -3.44 4.75
N SER A 105 -10.49 -2.14 4.54
CA SER A 105 -9.42 -1.14 4.41
C SER A 105 -8.50 -1.14 5.64
N ARG A 106 -9.07 -1.29 6.85
CA ARG A 106 -8.30 -1.40 8.09
C ARG A 106 -7.40 -2.64 8.10
N TYR A 107 -7.94 -3.80 7.75
CA TYR A 107 -7.17 -5.04 7.73
C TYR A 107 -6.13 -5.06 6.61
N ALA A 108 -6.48 -4.53 5.43
CA ALA A 108 -5.56 -4.33 4.32
C ALA A 108 -4.34 -3.50 4.74
N TYR A 109 -4.58 -2.39 5.43
CA TYR A 109 -3.51 -1.52 5.93
C TYR A 109 -2.65 -2.18 7.00
N ILE A 110 -3.26 -2.84 7.99
CA ILE A 110 -2.51 -3.56 9.03
C ILE A 110 -1.61 -4.64 8.40
N TRP A 111 -2.16 -5.42 7.48
CA TRP A 111 -1.41 -6.46 6.78
C TRP A 111 -0.25 -5.89 5.96
N TRP A 112 -0.47 -4.77 5.28
CA TRP A 112 0.57 -4.06 4.54
C TRP A 112 1.67 -3.51 5.45
N VAL A 113 1.33 -2.94 6.61
CA VAL A 113 2.31 -2.48 7.59
C VAL A 113 3.15 -3.64 8.12
N VAL A 114 2.54 -4.81 8.37
CA VAL A 114 3.29 -6.02 8.74
C VAL A 114 4.26 -6.40 7.64
N ALA A 115 3.82 -6.43 6.37
CA ALA A 115 4.71 -6.69 5.23
C ALA A 115 5.88 -5.70 5.20
N TYR A 116 5.62 -4.39 5.29
CA TYR A 116 6.64 -3.34 5.32
C TYR A 116 7.66 -3.57 6.45
N ILE A 117 7.20 -3.85 7.69
CA ILE A 117 8.08 -4.09 8.84
C ILE A 117 8.97 -5.31 8.60
N THR A 118 8.41 -6.41 8.08
CA THR A 118 9.22 -7.61 7.78
C THR A 118 10.31 -7.31 6.75
N GLY A 119 10.05 -6.48 5.75
CA GLY A 119 11.04 -6.05 4.76
C GLY A 119 12.11 -5.16 5.37
N ALA A 120 11.72 -4.20 6.19
CA ALA A 120 12.65 -3.32 6.90
C ALA A 120 13.56 -4.11 7.85
N LEU A 121 13.04 -5.13 8.54
CA LEU A 121 13.84 -6.00 9.41
C LEU A 121 14.87 -6.81 8.62
N ILE A 122 14.53 -7.32 7.44
CA ILE A 122 15.49 -8.02 6.57
C ILE A 122 16.64 -7.09 6.19
N VAL A 123 16.36 -5.82 5.90
CA VAL A 123 17.41 -4.83 5.58
C VAL A 123 18.23 -4.44 6.82
N ALA A 124 17.61 -4.34 7.99
CA ALA A 124 18.30 -3.91 9.21
C ALA A 124 19.18 -5.01 9.84
N LEU A 125 18.86 -6.29 9.58
CA LEU A 125 19.54 -7.45 10.16
C LEU A 125 20.59 -8.10 9.23
N ASN A 126 20.69 -7.65 7.98
CA ASN A 126 21.70 -8.08 7.00
C ASN A 126 22.68 -6.95 6.70
#